data_AF-A0A936QTQ7-F1
#
_entry.id   AF-A0A936QTQ7-F1
#
_cell.length_a   1.000
_cell.length_b   1.000
_cell.length_c   1.000
_cell.angle_alpha   90.00
_cell.angle_beta   90.00
_cell.angle_gamma   90.00
#
_symmetry.space_group_name_H-M   'P 1'
#
loop_
_entity.id
_entity.type
_entity.pdbx_description
1 polymer ?
#
loop_
_entity_poly.entity_id
_entity_poly.type
_entity_poly.pdbx_seq_one_letter_code
_entity_poly.pdbx_strand_id
1 'polypeptide(L)'
;MKYLLPFLLLALTGCKAQQFTQAGAAQGVQVSYRWKHAPGKPSELLLKMVNSSDSARSVHVGLDLYDQGRTVEQFTADTCMRARRTMNGRLNGFYFIPTTVTPEQAAGPDVKVELTELEVTPVVQCP
;
A
#
# COMPACT_ATOMS: atom_id res chain seq x y z
N MET A 1 10.71 12.82 -56.40
CA MET A 1 10.97 13.60 -55.18
C MET A 1 10.04 13.11 -54.09
N LYS A 2 10.54 12.41 -53.07
CA LYS A 2 9.75 11.73 -52.03
C LYS A 2 10.03 12.44 -50.70
N TYR A 3 9.05 13.18 -50.19
CA TYR A 3 9.18 14.01 -48.98
C TYR A 3 9.31 13.12 -47.74
N LEU A 4 10.42 13.27 -47.01
CA LEU A 4 10.63 12.72 -45.67
C LEU A 4 10.06 13.72 -44.65
N LEU A 5 8.91 13.39 -44.06
CA LEU A 5 8.35 14.11 -42.92
C LEU A 5 8.99 13.53 -41.63
N PRO A 6 9.68 14.32 -40.79
CA PRO A 6 10.12 13.86 -39.49
C PRO A 6 8.94 13.95 -38.53
N PHE A 7 8.43 12.80 -38.10
CA PHE A 7 7.45 12.71 -37.02
C PHE A 7 8.13 13.09 -35.70
N LEU A 8 7.87 14.31 -35.24
CA LEU A 8 8.31 14.79 -33.93
C LEU A 8 7.51 14.06 -32.84
N LEU A 9 8.09 13.03 -32.25
CA LEU A 9 7.56 12.33 -31.08
C LEU A 9 7.73 13.23 -29.85
N LEU A 10 6.69 14.00 -29.51
CA LEU A 10 6.58 14.62 -28.18
C LEU A 10 6.41 13.49 -27.14
N ALA A 11 7.48 13.22 -26.38
CA ALA A 11 7.43 12.38 -25.21
C ALA A 11 6.60 13.08 -24.12
N LEU A 12 5.32 12.76 -24.03
CA LEU A 12 4.48 13.09 -22.89
C LEU A 12 5.01 12.33 -21.66
N THR A 13 5.89 12.96 -20.90
CA THR A 13 6.28 12.50 -19.56
C THR A 13 5.11 12.71 -18.61
N GLY A 14 4.09 11.86 -18.72
CA GLY A 14 3.04 11.77 -17.71
C GLY A 14 3.64 11.22 -16.42
N CYS A 15 3.65 12.01 -15.36
CA CYS A 15 3.93 11.52 -14.01
C CYS A 15 2.90 10.43 -13.68
N LYS A 16 3.29 9.15 -13.81
CA LYS A 16 2.46 8.03 -13.34
C LYS A 16 2.29 8.19 -11.84
N ALA A 17 1.04 8.28 -11.38
CA ALA A 17 0.73 8.21 -9.97
C ALA A 17 1.33 6.92 -9.38
N GLN A 18 1.95 7.03 -8.20
CA GLN A 18 2.60 5.90 -7.53
C GLN A 18 1.57 4.78 -7.28
N GLN A 19 1.81 3.63 -7.92
CA GLN A 19 0.95 2.45 -7.87
C GLN A 19 1.10 1.74 -6.53
N PHE A 20 0.06 1.03 -6.11
CA PHE A 20 0.13 0.13 -4.96
C PHE A 20 1.01 -1.08 -5.27
N THR A 21 1.90 -1.41 -4.34
CA THR A 21 2.68 -2.65 -4.31
C THR A 21 1.84 -3.73 -3.62
N GLN A 22 1.67 -4.88 -4.26
CA GLN A 22 0.98 -6.02 -3.66
C GLN A 22 1.86 -6.64 -2.57
N ALA A 23 1.31 -6.78 -1.37
CA ALA A 23 2.04 -7.27 -0.20
C ALA A 23 1.73 -8.76 0.07
N GLY A 24 0.46 -9.15 -0.07
CA GLY A 24 0.04 -10.53 0.13
C GLY A 24 -1.47 -10.70 0.05
N ALA A 25 -1.94 -11.94 0.20
CA ALA A 25 -3.37 -12.26 0.21
C ALA A 25 -3.64 -13.54 0.99
N ALA A 26 -4.78 -13.58 1.70
CA ALA A 26 -5.25 -14.75 2.42
C ALA A 26 -6.78 -14.76 2.47
N GLN A 27 -7.39 -15.94 2.28
CA GLN A 27 -8.83 -16.18 2.46
C GLN A 27 -9.76 -15.14 1.80
N GLY A 28 -9.42 -14.74 0.57
CA GLY A 28 -10.20 -13.75 -0.19
C GLY A 28 -10.00 -12.30 0.25
N VAL A 29 -9.00 -12.01 1.08
CA VAL A 29 -8.53 -10.65 1.38
C VAL A 29 -7.16 -10.45 0.75
N GLN A 30 -7.02 -9.38 -0.03
CA GLN A 30 -5.75 -8.95 -0.60
C GLN A 30 -5.26 -7.71 0.11
N VAL A 31 -3.97 -7.64 0.45
CA VAL A 31 -3.30 -6.49 1.07
C VAL A 31 -2.27 -5.92 0.10
N SER A 32 -2.24 -4.61 -0.02
CA SER A 32 -1.28 -3.85 -0.81
C SER A 32 -0.93 -2.57 -0.07
N TYR A 33 0.24 -1.99 -0.34
CA TYR A 33 0.66 -0.73 0.26
C TYR A 33 1.18 0.25 -0.79
N ARG A 34 1.22 1.53 -0.44
CA ARG A 34 2.02 2.51 -1.16
C ARG A 34 2.52 3.58 -0.21
N TRP A 35 3.64 4.17 -0.54
CA TRP A 35 4.07 5.39 0.10
C TRP A 35 3.33 6.61 -0.45
N LYS A 36 3.14 7.59 0.42
CA LYS A 36 2.76 8.93 0.07
C LYS A 36 3.74 9.89 0.73
N HIS A 37 4.50 10.59 -0.10
CA HIS A 37 5.43 11.62 0.32
C HIS A 37 4.84 12.97 -0.06
N ALA A 38 4.59 13.83 0.92
CA ALA A 38 4.10 15.18 0.70
C ALA A 38 5.15 16.19 1.22
N PRO A 39 5.48 17.25 0.46
CA PRO A 39 6.47 18.23 0.90
C PRO A 39 6.12 18.83 2.27
N GLY A 40 7.10 18.87 3.18
CA GLY A 40 6.92 19.40 4.53
C GLY A 40 6.01 18.57 5.45
N LYS A 41 5.69 17.33 5.07
CA LYS A 41 4.88 16.41 5.88
C LYS A 41 5.61 15.07 6.07
N PRO A 42 5.31 14.33 7.15
CA PRO A 42 5.77 12.96 7.31
C PRO A 42 5.35 12.09 6.13
N SER A 43 6.19 11.10 5.81
CA SER A 43 5.83 10.03 4.87
C SER A 43 4.71 9.17 5.45
N GLU A 44 3.77 8.78 4.60
CA GLU A 44 2.66 7.92 5.01
C GLU A 44 2.70 6.60 4.24
N LEU A 45 2.63 5.49 4.96
CA LEU A 45 2.43 4.16 4.40
C LEU A 45 0.93 3.88 4.33
N LEU A 46 0.34 3.99 3.14
CA LEU A 46 -1.09 3.79 2.93
C LEU A 46 -1.38 2.33 2.58
N LEU A 47 -2.26 1.68 3.35
CA LEU A 47 -2.73 0.34 3.04
C LEU A 47 -3.98 0.33 2.17
N LYS A 48 -4.01 -0.58 1.20
CA LYS A 48 -5.22 -0.97 0.49
C LYS A 48 -5.51 -2.42 0.79
N MET A 49 -6.73 -2.69 1.25
CA MET A 49 -7.22 -4.04 1.46
C MET A 49 -8.49 -4.27 0.65
N VAL A 50 -8.60 -5.44 0.03
CA VAL A 50 -9.77 -5.81 -0.78
C VAL A 50 -10.29 -7.16 -0.30
N ASN A 51 -11.51 -7.17 0.24
CA ASN A 51 -12.24 -8.41 0.53
C ASN A 51 -13.07 -8.78 -0.71
N SER A 52 -12.60 -9.77 -1.46
CA SER A 52 -13.30 -10.32 -2.63
C SER A 52 -14.28 -11.44 -2.29
N SER A 53 -14.40 -11.83 -1.02
CA SER A 53 -15.36 -12.83 -0.55
C SER A 53 -16.79 -12.29 -0.53
N ASP A 54 -17.76 -13.22 -0.53
CA ASP A 54 -19.19 -12.94 -0.35
C ASP A 54 -19.62 -12.84 1.13
N SER A 55 -18.69 -13.03 2.07
CA SER A 55 -18.90 -12.88 3.50
C SER A 55 -18.01 -11.80 4.11
N ALA A 56 -18.39 -11.33 5.30
CA ALA A 56 -17.53 -10.47 6.10
C ALA A 56 -16.28 -11.24 6.59
N ARG A 57 -15.19 -10.50 6.79
CA ARG A 57 -13.90 -11.01 7.26
C ARG A 57 -13.39 -10.14 8.41
N SER A 58 -12.98 -10.74 9.51
CA SER A 58 -12.07 -10.08 10.45
C SER A 58 -10.64 -10.27 9.92
N VAL A 59 -9.85 -9.20 9.97
CA VAL A 59 -8.52 -9.14 9.39
C VAL A 59 -7.58 -8.53 10.41
N HIS A 60 -6.53 -9.27 10.75
CA HIS A 60 -5.33 -8.77 11.41
C HIS A 60 -4.22 -8.63 10.37
N VAL A 61 -3.53 -7.50 10.36
CA VAL A 61 -2.39 -7.25 9.48
C VAL A 61 -1.19 -6.78 10.29
N GLY A 62 -0.04 -7.40 10.06
CA GLY A 62 1.27 -7.00 10.60
C GLY A 62 2.24 -6.70 9.46
N LEU A 63 2.94 -5.57 9.56
CA LEU A 63 3.95 -5.15 8.60
C LEU A 63 5.24 -4.81 9.34
N ASP A 64 6.35 -5.18 8.72
CA ASP A 64 7.68 -4.76 9.17
C ASP A 64 8.24 -3.74 8.19
N LEU A 65 8.74 -2.64 8.74
CA LEU A 65 9.53 -1.65 8.03
C LEU A 65 11.00 -1.98 8.24
N TYR A 66 11.71 -2.17 7.13
CA TYR A 66 13.15 -2.41 7.12
C TYR A 66 13.88 -1.19 6.60
N ASP A 67 15.03 -0.87 7.20
CA ASP A 67 16.02 0.04 6.64
C ASP A 67 17.39 -0.65 6.68
N GLN A 68 18.12 -0.62 5.57
CA GLN A 68 19.44 -1.25 5.41
C GLN A 68 19.49 -2.71 5.90
N GLY A 69 18.41 -3.46 5.66
CA GLY A 69 18.31 -4.89 6.01
C GLY A 69 18.01 -5.18 7.49
N ARG A 70 17.60 -4.18 8.29
CA ARG A 70 17.18 -4.36 9.68
C ARG A 70 15.75 -3.89 9.86
N THR A 71 14.95 -4.64 10.62
CA THR A 71 13.63 -4.16 11.06
C THR A 71 13.81 -2.94 11.95
N VAL A 72 13.23 -1.81 11.56
CA VAL A 72 13.31 -0.54 12.28
C VAL A 72 11.98 -0.14 12.91
N GLU A 73 10.86 -0.64 12.40
CA GLU A 73 9.53 -0.37 12.95
C GLU A 73 8.56 -1.47 12.55
N GLN A 74 7.57 -1.74 13.40
CA GLN A 74 6.52 -2.72 13.14
C GLN A 74 5.16 -2.02 13.25
N PHE A 75 4.25 -2.39 12.36
CA PHE A 75 2.91 -1.84 12.29
C PHE A 75 1.89 -2.94 12.35
N THR A 76 0.88 -2.79 13.19
CA THR A 76 -0.24 -3.73 13.26
C THR A 76 -1.56 -2.98 13.12
N ALA A 77 -2.55 -3.61 12.50
CA ALA A 77 -3.91 -3.12 12.49
C ALA A 77 -4.93 -4.26 12.46
N ASP A 78 -6.01 -4.07 13.20
CA ASP A 78 -7.16 -4.96 13.23
C ASP A 78 -8.36 -4.29 12.57
N THR A 79 -9.11 -5.07 11.79
CA THR A 79 -10.33 -4.57 11.17
C THR A 79 -11.36 -5.64 10.89
N CYS A 80 -12.57 -5.18 10.54
CA CYS A 80 -13.58 -6.02 9.92
C CYS A 80 -13.97 -5.46 8.56
N MET A 81 -13.84 -6.30 7.53
CA MET A 81 -14.16 -5.99 6.16
C MET A 81 -15.49 -6.65 5.77
N ARG A 82 -16.50 -5.84 5.46
CA ARG A 82 -17.75 -6.36 4.85
C ARG A 82 -17.46 -7.03 3.50
N ALA A 83 -18.35 -7.93 3.09
CA ALA A 83 -18.25 -8.64 1.81
C ALA A 83 -18.09 -7.67 0.63
N ARG A 84 -17.26 -8.03 -0.35
CA ARG A 84 -17.02 -7.27 -1.58
C ARG A 84 -16.62 -5.79 -1.37
N ARG A 85 -15.94 -5.47 -0.25
CA ARG A 85 -15.49 -4.10 0.05
C ARG A 85 -13.99 -3.92 -0.13
N THR A 86 -13.63 -2.67 -0.44
CA THR A 86 -12.25 -2.18 -0.49
C THR A 86 -12.06 -1.10 0.57
N MET A 87 -10.98 -1.22 1.33
CA MET A 87 -10.47 -0.20 2.25
C MET A 87 -9.21 0.41 1.64
N ASN A 88 -9.06 1.73 1.64
CA ASN A 88 -7.98 2.42 0.95
C ASN A 88 -7.46 3.63 1.74
N GLY A 89 -6.34 3.43 2.42
CA GLY A 89 -5.55 4.46 3.09
C GLY A 89 -6.40 5.36 3.96
N ARG A 90 -6.20 6.68 3.82
CA ARG A 90 -6.93 7.70 4.59
C ARG A 90 -8.45 7.76 4.37
N LEU A 91 -9.00 7.21 3.28
CA LEU A 91 -10.42 7.37 2.97
C LEU A 91 -11.29 6.50 3.89
N ASN A 92 -10.93 5.22 4.00
CA ASN A 92 -11.69 4.20 4.72
C ASN A 92 -10.82 2.99 5.09
N GLY A 93 -9.50 3.18 5.16
CA GLY A 93 -8.52 2.14 5.44
C GLY A 93 -7.52 2.56 6.51
N PHE A 94 -6.36 1.91 6.47
CA PHE A 94 -5.27 2.18 7.41
C PHE A 94 -4.15 2.93 6.72
N TYR A 95 -3.51 3.78 7.50
CA TYR A 95 -2.22 4.32 7.14
C TYR A 95 -1.35 4.39 8.39
N PHE A 96 -0.05 4.24 8.18
CA PHE A 96 0.95 4.38 9.22
C PHE A 96 1.83 5.58 8.89
N ILE A 97 2.26 6.28 9.92
CA ILE A 97 3.28 7.31 9.83
C ILE A 97 4.49 6.75 10.57
N PRO A 98 5.54 6.33 9.87
CA PRO A 98 6.75 5.87 10.52
C PRO A 98 7.36 6.95 11.40
N THR A 99 7.93 6.53 12.52
CA THR A 99 8.59 7.39 13.49
C THR A 99 10.11 7.21 13.49
N THR A 100 10.61 6.10 12.93
CA THR A 100 12.04 5.76 12.99
C THR A 100 12.83 6.10 11.71
N VAL A 101 12.13 6.39 10.60
CA VAL A 101 12.74 6.82 9.33
C VAL A 101 12.30 8.22 8.96
N THR A 102 13.22 9.04 8.42
CA THR A 102 12.85 10.35 7.87
C THR A 102 12.08 10.22 6.56
N PRO A 103 11.36 11.26 6.13
CA PRO A 103 10.70 11.24 4.83
C PRO A 103 11.63 10.95 3.65
N GLU A 104 12.87 11.46 3.71
CA GLU A 104 13.91 11.24 2.71
C GLU A 104 14.37 9.78 2.68
N GLN A 105 14.57 9.16 3.85
CA GLN A 105 14.90 7.74 3.95
C GLN A 105 13.77 6.86 3.42
N ALA A 106 12.52 7.16 3.81
CA ALA A 106 11.34 6.40 3.37
C ALA A 106 11.11 6.45 1.84
N ALA A 107 11.58 7.50 1.17
CA ALA A 107 11.56 7.62 -0.29
C ALA A 107 12.76 6.95 -0.98
N GLY A 108 13.76 6.52 -0.19
CA GLY A 108 14.96 5.84 -0.65
C GLY A 108 14.74 4.35 -0.96
N PRO A 109 15.65 3.74 -1.72
CA PRO A 109 15.55 2.32 -2.12
C PRO A 109 15.85 1.33 -0.99
N ASP A 110 16.49 1.79 0.09
CA ASP A 110 16.91 0.95 1.21
C ASP A 110 15.76 0.66 2.18
N VAL A 111 14.72 1.50 2.17
CA VAL A 111 13.53 1.29 2.98
C VAL A 111 12.56 0.33 2.29
N LYS A 112 12.26 -0.78 2.96
CA LYS A 112 11.37 -1.84 2.47
C LYS A 112 10.23 -2.08 3.45
N VAL A 113 9.08 -2.47 2.93
CA VAL A 113 7.91 -2.84 3.72
C VAL A 113 7.61 -4.30 3.38
N GLU A 114 7.46 -5.12 4.42
CA GLU A 114 7.10 -6.53 4.27
C GLU A 114 5.84 -6.82 5.07
N LEU A 115 4.96 -7.66 4.50
CA LEU A 115 3.81 -8.20 5.21
C LEU A 115 4.27 -9.44 5.99
N THR A 116 4.39 -9.30 7.30
CA THR A 116 4.87 -10.35 8.20
C THR A 116 3.73 -11.16 8.79
N GLU A 117 2.56 -10.54 8.99
CA GLU A 117 1.37 -11.21 9.52
C GLU A 117 0.13 -10.86 8.70
N LEU A 118 -0.66 -11.89 8.37
CA LEU A 118 -1.98 -11.73 7.78
C LEU A 118 -2.89 -12.84 8.26
N GLU A 119 -3.69 -12.54 9.28
CA GLU A 119 -4.71 -13.44 9.77
C GLU A 119 -6.08 -12.97 9.28
N VAL A 120 -6.81 -13.87 8.66
CA VAL A 120 -8.14 -13.59 8.11
C VAL A 120 -9.08 -14.65 8.62
N THR A 121 -10.19 -14.23 9.21
CA THR A 121 -11.21 -15.16 9.72
C THR A 121 -12.60 -14.78 9.18
N PRO A 122 -13.41 -15.76 8.73
CA PRO A 122 -14.82 -15.50 8.43
C PRO A 122 -15.55 -15.02 9.68
N VAL A 123 -16.40 -13.99 9.52
CA VAL A 123 -17.31 -13.53 10.58
C VAL A 123 -18.72 -13.35 10.01
N VAL A 124 -19.73 -13.49 10.86
CA VAL A 124 -21.14 -13.38 10.45
C VAL A 124 -21.45 -11.97 9.94
N GLN A 125 -21.01 -10.95 10.68
CA GLN A 125 -21.18 -9.56 10.32
C GLN A 125 -20.07 -8.70 10.93
N CYS A 126 -19.74 -7.60 10.26
CA CYS A 126 -18.98 -6.53 10.89
C CYS A 126 -19.91 -5.65 11.73
N PRO A 127 -19.40 -5.09 12.85
CA PRO A 127 -20.15 -4.13 13.64
C PRO A 127 -20.60 -2.88 12.83
#